data_AF-A0A1V8PRQ4-F1
#
_entry.id   AF-A0A1V8PRQ4-F1
#
_cell.length_a   1.000
_cell.length_b   1.000
_cell.length_c   1.000
_cell.angle_alpha   90.00
_cell.angle_beta   90.00
_cell.angle_gamma   90.00
#
_symmetry.space_group_name_H-M   'P 1'
#
loop_
_entity.id
_entity.type
_entity.pdbx_description
1 polymer ?
#
loop_
_entity_poly.entity_id
_entity_poly.type
_entity_poly.pdbx_seq_one_letter_code
_entity_poly.pdbx_strand_id
1 'polypeptide(L)' 'MLADCIMVMHKGEIVEHGDADQVMNNPQNPYTQKLLASLPVPDPREQREHCAQLHELLAKGI' A
#
# COMPACT_ATOMS: atom_id res chain seq x y z
N MET A 1 14.43 4.67 -5.72
CA MET A 1 13.32 5.60 -5.38
C MET A 1 13.67 7.01 -5.83
N LEU A 2 12.68 7.89 -6.04
CA LEU A 2 12.91 9.30 -6.42
C LEU A 2 12.98 10.26 -5.21
N ALA A 3 12.35 9.88 -4.09
CA ALA A 3 12.34 10.67 -2.87
C ALA A 3 13.37 10.11 -1.86
N ASP A 4 14.06 11.01 -1.17
CA ASP A 4 15.02 10.68 -0.11
C ASP A 4 14.33 10.51 1.26
N CYS A 5 13.33 11.34 1.55
CA CYS A 5 12.58 11.34 2.82
C CYS A 5 11.06 11.31 2.59
N ILE A 6 10.33 10.68 3.51
CA ILE A 6 8.87 10.59 3.48
C ILE A 6 8.28 10.99 4.83
N MET A 7 7.16 11.72 4.78
CA MET A 7 6.30 12.00 5.92
C MET A 7 4.87 11.56 5.62
N VAL A 8 4.28 10.79 6.53
CA VAL A 8 2.91 10.32 6.44
C VAL A 8 2.04 11.12 7.41
N MET A 9 0.97 11.70 6.88
CA MET A 9 0.01 12.49 7.66
C MET A 9 -1.35 11.79 7.69
N HIS A 10 -1.99 11.81 8.86
CA HIS A 10 -3.36 11.31 9.02
C HIS A 10 -4.10 12.22 9.99
N LYS A 11 -5.30 12.70 9.58
CA LYS A 11 -6.14 13.60 10.38
C LYS A 11 -5.45 14.88 10.87
N GLY A 12 -4.54 15.41 10.06
CA GLY A 12 -3.82 16.65 10.37
C GLY A 12 -2.60 16.46 11.29
N GLU A 13 -2.25 15.23 11.65
CA GLU A 13 -1.08 14.90 12.45
C GLU A 13 -0.07 14.09 11.65
N ILE A 14 1.22 14.35 11.88
CA ILE A 14 2.31 13.55 11.31
C ILE A 14 2.40 12.26 12.11
N VAL A 15 2.11 11.15 11.46
CA VAL A 15 2.02 9.84 12.12
C VAL A 15 3.25 8.96 11.88
N GLU A 16 4.06 9.29 10.86
CA GLU A 16 5.35 8.63 10.59
C GLU A 16 6.24 9.54 9.74
N HIS A 17 7.56 9.52 9.98
CA HIS A 17 8.54 10.22 9.17
C HIS A 17 9.88 9.47 9.16
N GLY A 18 10.62 9.55 8.06
CA GLY A 18 11.95 8.94 7.97
C GLY A 18 12.48 8.84 6.54
N ASP A 19 13.57 8.11 6.39
CA ASP A 19 14.11 7.76 5.08
C ASP A 19 13.06 7.01 4.28
N ALA A 20 13.06 7.28 2.98
CA ALA A 20 12.02 6.79 2.12
C ALA A 20 12.02 5.24 2.04
N ASP A 21 13.21 4.62 2.04
CA ASP A 21 13.36 3.17 2.13
C ASP A 21 12.83 2.58 3.45
N GLN A 22 13.01 3.30 4.57
CA GLN A 22 12.51 2.84 5.86
C GLN A 22 10.98 2.86 5.90
N VAL A 23 10.36 3.96 5.48
CA VAL A 23 8.90 4.13 5.51
C VAL A 23 8.21 3.16 4.55
N MET A 24 8.80 2.90 3.37
CA MET A 24 8.23 1.95 2.40
C MET A 24 8.40 0.49 2.80
N ASN A 25 9.59 0.10 3.28
CA ASN A 25 9.91 -1.33 3.48
C ASN A 25 9.67 -1.81 4.91
N ASN A 26 9.75 -0.92 5.90
CA ASN A 26 9.54 -1.24 7.31
C ASN A 26 8.68 -0.19 8.04
N PRO A 27 7.44 0.04 7.58
CA PRO A 27 6.52 1.00 8.20
C PRO A 27 6.17 0.60 9.64
N GLN A 28 6.40 1.51 10.59
CA GLN A 28 6.09 1.27 12.00
C GLN A 28 4.65 1.63 12.35
N ASN A 29 4.04 2.59 11.64
CA ASN A 29 2.69 3.01 11.95
C ASN A 29 1.64 2.07 11.29
N PRO A 30 0.64 1.59 12.05
CA PRO A 30 -0.43 0.76 11.48
C PRO A 30 -1.21 1.43 10.35
N TYR A 31 -1.30 2.77 10.34
CA TYR A 31 -1.94 3.50 9.25
C TYR A 31 -1.09 3.48 7.97
N THR A 32 0.23 3.70 8.09
CA THR A 32 1.16 3.61 6.97
C THR A 32 1.15 2.21 6.35
N GLN A 33 1.12 1.17 7.18
CA GLN A 33 1.01 -0.23 6.72
C GLN A 33 -0.26 -0.44 5.88
N LYS A 34 -1.41 0.07 6.32
CA LYS A 34 -2.68 -0.02 5.57
C LYS A 34 -2.61 0.75 4.26
N LEU A 35 -1.99 1.93 4.26
CA LEU A 35 -1.82 2.74 3.06
C LEU A 35 -0.96 2.01 2.02
N LEU A 36 0.18 1.45 2.43
CA LEU A 36 1.08 0.71 1.55
C LEU A 36 0.43 -0.58 1.02
N ALA A 37 -0.33 -1.29 1.85
CA ALA A 37 -1.09 -2.48 1.43
C ALA A 37 -2.19 -2.18 0.41
N SER A 38 -2.59 -0.91 0.27
CA SER A 38 -3.57 -0.47 -0.73
C SER A 38 -2.94 -0.14 -2.09
N LEU A 39 -1.60 -0.19 -2.20
CA LEU A 39 -0.92 0.08 -3.46
C LEU A 39 -1.22 -1.02 -4.50
N PRO A 40 -1.53 -0.64 -5.75
CA PRO A 40 -1.75 -1.60 -6.82
C PRO A 40 -0.46 -2.34 -7.17
N VAL A 41 -0.59 -3.58 -7.63
CA VAL A 41 0.57 -4.39 -8.03
C VAL A 41 1.13 -3.85 -9.36
N PRO A 42 2.45 -3.61 -9.48
CA PRO A 42 3.02 -2.92 -10.63
C PRO A 42 2.89 -3.65 -11.98
N ASP A 43 2.82 -4.99 -12.01
CA ASP A 43 2.77 -5.74 -13.26
C ASP A 43 1.32 -5.79 -13.81
N PRO A 44 1.05 -5.26 -15.02
CA PRO A 44 -0.28 -5.32 -15.64
C PRO A 44 -0.82 -6.74 -15.87
N ARG A 45 0.04 -7.76 -15.92
CA ARG A 45 -0.35 -9.18 -15.97
C ARG A 45 -0.83 -9.65 -14.60
N GLU A 46 -0.05 -9.40 -13.54
CA GLU A 46 -0.42 -9.73 -12.15
C GLU A 46 -1.67 -8.97 -11.71
N GLN A 47 -1.84 -7.70 -12.11
CA GLN A 47 -3.04 -6.91 -11.85
C GLN A 47 -4.29 -7.55 -12.48
N ARG A 48 -4.19 -8.09 -13.71
CA ARG A 48 -5.31 -8.78 -14.38
C ARG A 48 -5.66 -10.08 -13.68
N GLU A 49 -4.66 -10.84 -13.21
CA GLU A 49 -4.87 -12.05 -12.42
C GLU A 49 -5.55 -11.73 -11.08
N HIS A 50 -5.13 -10.67 -10.41
CA HIS A 50 -5.73 -10.21 -9.16
C HIS A 50 -7.19 -9.75 -9.36
N CYS A 51 -7.47 -8.97 -10.41
CA CYS A 51 -8.85 -8.59 -10.77
C CYS A 51 -9.71 -9.82 -11.12
N ALA A 52 -9.17 -10.81 -11.82
CA ALA A 52 -9.88 -12.04 -12.16
C ALA A 52 -10.19 -12.89 -10.91
N GLN A 53 -9.23 -13.02 -9.99
CA GLN A 53 -9.40 -13.71 -8.73
C GLN A 53 -10.44 -13.03 -7.83
N LEU A 54 -10.42 -11.70 -7.73
CA LEU A 54 -11.43 -10.94 -7.00
C LEU A 54 -12.84 -11.14 -7.59
N HIS A 55 -12.97 -11.13 -8.92
CA HIS A 55 -14.24 -11.38 -9.60
C HIS A 55 -14.77 -12.79 -9.32
N GLU A 56 -13.89 -13.79 -9.29
CA GLU A 56 -14.25 -15.17 -9.00
C GLU A 56 -14.66 -15.38 -7.53
N LEU A 57 -13.97 -14.72 -6.59
CA LEU A 57 -14.33 -14.73 -5.17
C LEU A 57 -15.67 -14.02 -4.91
N LEU A 58 -15.93 -12.90 -5.58
CA LEU A 58 -17.22 -12.19 -5.50
C LEU A 58 -18.36 -12.99 -6.16
N ALA A 59 -18.07 -13.76 -7.21
CA ALA A 59 -19.03 -14.66 -7.85
C ALA A 59 -19.33 -15.93 -7.03
N LYS A 60 -18.48 -16.28 -6.05
CA LYS A 60 -18.64 -17.44 -5.18
C LYS A 60 -19.39 -17.18 -3.86
N GLY A 61 -19.82 -15.94 -3.57
CA GLY A 61 -20.64 -15.60 -2.37
C GLY A 61 -19.84 -15.69 -1.06
N ILE A 62 -20.13 -15.07 0.09
CA ILE A 62 -21.41 -14.87 0.82
C ILE A 62 -22.50 -15.87 0.48
#